data_AF-A0A6A9SVP9-F1
#
_entry.id   AF-A0A6A9SVP9-F1
#
_cell.length_a   1.000
_cell.length_b   1.000
_cell.length_c   1.000
_cell.angle_alpha   90.00
_cell.angle_beta   90.00
_cell.angle_gamma   90.00
#
_symmetry.space_group_name_H-M   'P 1'
#
loop_
_entity.id
_entity.type
_entity.pdbx_description
1 polymer ?
#
loop_
_entity_poly.entity_id
_entity_poly.type
_entity_poly.pdbx_seq_one_letter_code
_entity_poly.pdbx_strand_id
1 'polypeptide(L)'
;MDDEDAIEGLTRLGLTTYEARVFLALQKLDTGTASEVAEVSEVPRSQVYGTADDLEQRGLIEIQETRPAVYRPVDPDTAEQRLLEQLESTGGGRLATCRTSAGSSPTATTRARHCGRSAGPTASGVGPSS
;
A
#
# COMPACT_ATOMS: atom_id res chain seq x y z
N MET A 1 -0.46 14.99 23.77
CA MET A 1 -0.31 13.67 23.14
C MET A 1 0.78 12.98 23.91
N ASP A 2 0.43 11.85 24.50
CA ASP A 2 1.36 11.00 25.23
C ASP A 2 2.23 10.25 24.21
N ASP A 3 3.50 10.03 24.53
CA ASP A 3 4.45 9.29 23.68
C ASP A 3 3.90 7.92 23.23
N GLU A 4 3.20 7.24 24.13
CA GLU A 4 2.55 5.94 23.87
C GLU A 4 1.48 6.04 22.77
N ASP A 5 0.72 7.14 22.73
CA ASP A 5 -0.33 7.35 21.73
C ASP A 5 0.28 7.56 20.33
N ALA A 6 1.40 8.30 20.26
CA ALA A 6 2.18 8.47 19.03
C ALA A 6 2.81 7.14 18.56
N ILE A 7 3.38 6.35 19.48
CA ILE A 7 3.93 5.02 19.19
C ILE A 7 2.84 4.09 18.65
N GLU A 8 1.66 4.10 19.26
CA GLU A 8 0.53 3.28 18.81
C GLU A 8 0.06 3.68 17.40
N GLY A 9 -0.04 4.99 17.13
CA GLY A 9 -0.37 5.53 15.81
C GLY A 9 0.61 5.06 14.73
N LEU A 10 1.91 5.22 14.97
CA LEU A 10 2.97 4.76 14.06
C LEU A 10 2.94 3.23 13.88
N THR A 11 2.66 2.48 14.94
CA THR A 11 2.56 1.01 14.86
C THR A 11 1.40 0.58 13.95
N ARG A 12 0.25 1.27 14.04
CA ARG A 12 -0.91 1.01 13.16
C ARG A 12 -0.62 1.33 11.69
N LEU A 13 0.32 2.24 11.43
CA LEU A 13 0.80 2.58 10.10
C LEU A 13 1.85 1.60 9.54
N GLY A 14 2.22 0.55 10.30
CA GLY A 14 3.08 -0.54 9.82
C GLY A 14 4.52 -0.49 10.31
N LEU A 15 4.84 0.36 11.29
CA LEU A 15 6.08 0.26 12.05
C LEU A 15 5.95 -0.80 13.15
N THR A 16 7.07 -1.39 13.52
CA THR A 16 7.21 -2.12 14.79
C THR A 16 7.31 -1.13 15.95
N THR A 17 7.09 -1.62 17.17
CA THR A 17 7.22 -0.79 18.38
C THR A 17 8.62 -0.21 18.54
N TYR A 18 9.67 -0.94 18.14
CA TYR A 18 11.04 -0.44 18.18
C TYR A 18 11.27 0.67 17.15
N GLU A 19 10.84 0.46 15.90
CA GLU A 19 10.89 1.48 14.84
C GLU A 19 10.15 2.75 15.27
N ALA A 20 8.94 2.63 15.82
CA ALA A 20 8.15 3.77 16.29
C ALA A 20 8.85 4.55 17.41
N ARG A 21 9.46 3.86 18.39
CA ARG A 21 10.22 4.50 19.48
C ARG A 21 11.47 5.21 18.98
N VAL A 22 12.23 4.57 18.10
CA VAL A 22 13.45 5.15 17.52
C VAL A 22 13.11 6.37 16.67
N PHE A 23 12.06 6.29 15.85
CA PHE A 23 11.60 7.40 15.04
C PHE A 23 11.11 8.58 15.91
N LEU A 24 10.30 8.31 16.94
CA LEU A 24 9.84 9.34 17.86
C LEU A 24 10.99 10.01 18.63
N ALA A 25 11.99 9.23 19.06
CA ALA A 25 13.19 9.77 19.69
C ALA A 25 13.98 10.68 18.75
N LEU A 26 14.09 10.32 17.47
CA LEU A 26 14.71 11.16 16.46
C LEU A 26 13.91 12.45 16.22
N GLN A 27 12.59 12.42 16.21
CA GLN A 27 11.78 13.66 16.12
C GLN A 27 12.04 14.61 17.29
N LYS A 28 12.31 14.07 18.49
CA LYS A 28 12.62 14.88 19.67
C LYS A 28 14.04 15.45 19.63
N LEU A 29 14.98 14.71 19.06
CA LEU A 29 16.39 15.08 18.97
C LEU A 29 16.70 15.96 17.76
N ASP A 30 15.82 15.98 16.75
CA ASP A 30 16.03 16.58 15.41
C ASP A 30 17.11 15.85 14.60
N THR A 31 18.22 15.46 15.24
CA THR A 31 19.31 14.66 14.69
C THR A 31 20.10 14.05 15.86
N GLY A 32 20.61 12.82 15.73
CA GLY A 32 21.37 12.19 16.81
C GLY A 32 22.18 10.96 16.42
N THR A 33 23.12 10.55 17.27
CA THR A 33 23.89 9.32 17.11
C THR A 33 23.14 8.11 17.70
N ALA A 34 23.60 6.89 17.39
CA ALA A 34 23.00 5.68 17.94
C ALA A 34 23.01 5.64 19.48
N SER A 35 23.96 6.33 20.12
CA SER A 35 24.04 6.43 21.57
C SER A 35 22.93 7.31 22.13
N GLU A 36 22.73 8.49 21.54
CA GLU A 36 21.74 9.47 21.97
C GLU A 36 20.33 8.94 21.73
N VAL A 37 20.11 8.32 20.57
CA VAL A 37 18.84 7.67 20.24
C VAL A 37 18.52 6.57 21.25
N ALA A 38 19.49 5.70 21.58
CA ALA A 38 19.28 4.61 22.54
C ALA A 38 18.89 5.12 23.94
N GLU A 39 19.42 6.27 24.35
CA GLU A 39 19.10 6.89 25.64
C GLU A 39 17.68 7.46 25.66
N VAL A 40 17.26 8.13 24.58
CA VAL A 40 15.93 8.75 24.49
C VAL A 40 14.83 7.75 24.18
N SER A 41 15.10 6.75 23.34
CA SER A 41 14.09 5.78 22.88
C SER A 41 13.92 4.60 23.84
N GLU A 42 14.77 4.48 24.86
CA GLU A 42 14.86 3.32 25.77
C GLU A 42 15.08 1.98 25.02
N VAL A 43 15.62 2.05 23.79
CA VAL A 43 15.92 0.88 22.96
C VAL A 43 17.41 0.57 23.08
N PRO A 44 17.80 -0.70 23.33
CA PRO A 44 19.20 -1.06 23.39
C PRO A 44 19.95 -0.64 22.14
N ARG A 45 21.14 -0.05 22.30
CA ARG A 45 21.96 0.45 21.19
C ARG A 45 22.20 -0.59 20.09
N SER A 46 22.31 -1.87 20.45
CA SER A 46 22.45 -2.96 19.47
C SER A 46 21.24 -3.10 18.54
N GLN A 47 20.04 -2.80 19.03
CA GLN A 47 18.81 -2.79 18.23
C GLN A 47 18.65 -1.49 17.45
N VAL A 48 19.13 -0.35 17.97
CA VAL A 48 19.06 0.95 17.28
C VAL A 48 19.70 0.88 15.90
N TYR A 49 20.83 0.20 15.73
CA TYR A 49 21.47 0.07 14.42
C TYR A 49 20.58 -0.65 13.40
N GLY A 50 19.97 -1.77 13.77
CA GLY A 50 19.08 -2.52 12.87
C GLY A 50 17.81 -1.73 12.59
N THR A 51 17.18 -1.21 13.63
CA THR A 51 15.96 -0.39 13.49
C THR A 51 16.19 0.87 12.66
N ALA A 52 17.35 1.53 12.79
CA ALA A 52 17.69 2.68 11.96
C ALA A 52 17.86 2.29 10.49
N ASP A 53 18.46 1.14 10.19
CA ASP A 53 18.59 0.60 8.85
C ASP A 53 17.21 0.26 8.24
N ASP A 54 16.31 -0.35 9.00
CA ASP A 54 14.93 -0.61 8.58
C ASP A 54 14.17 0.71 8.28
N LEU A 55 14.35 1.72 9.12
CA LEU A 55 13.75 3.04 8.92
C LEU A 55 14.34 3.77 7.70
N GLU A 56 15.64 3.63 7.42
CA GLU A 56 16.31 4.22 6.26
C GLU A 56 15.80 3.59 4.96
N GLN A 57 15.67 2.26 4.91
CA GLN A 57 15.12 1.54 3.76
C GLN A 57 13.67 1.94 3.45
N ARG A 58 12.90 2.31 4.48
CA ARG A 58 11.54 2.86 4.33
C ARG A 58 11.52 4.33 3.95
N GLY A 59 12.67 5.00 3.96
CA GLY A 59 12.82 6.43 3.74
C GLY A 59 12.27 7.28 4.88
N LEU A 60 12.26 6.78 6.12
CA LEU A 60 11.80 7.55 7.27
C LEU A 60 12.95 8.30 7.95
N ILE A 61 14.18 7.86 7.71
CA ILE A 61 15.38 8.54 8.20
C ILE A 61 16.46 8.57 7.11
N GLU A 62 17.44 9.44 7.31
CA GLU A 62 18.67 9.53 6.53
C GLU A 62 19.86 9.25 7.46
N ILE A 63 20.78 8.42 7.00
CA ILE A 63 21.99 8.07 7.73
C ILE A 63 23.17 8.83 7.13
N GLN A 64 23.83 9.66 7.94
CA GLN A 64 25.07 10.31 7.58
C GLN A 64 26.24 9.47 8.10
N GLU A 65 27.09 8.99 7.19
CA GLU A 65 28.29 8.18 7.48
C GLU A 65 29.45 9.00 8.06
N THR A 66 29.17 9.78 9.10
CA THR A 66 30.16 10.52 9.88
C THR A 66 30.81 9.64 10.95
N ARG A 67 31.75 10.20 11.73
CA ARG A 67 32.42 9.50 12.84
C ARG A 67 32.18 10.28 14.15
N PRO A 68 31.17 9.93 14.95
CA PRO A 68 30.20 8.82 14.80
C PRO A 68 29.11 9.07 13.75
N ALA A 69 28.43 8.00 13.31
CA ALA A 69 27.30 8.10 12.37
C ALA A 69 26.12 8.85 13.01
N VAL A 70 25.44 9.66 12.19
CA VAL A 70 24.39 10.56 12.63
C VAL A 70 23.10 10.25 11.85
N TYR A 71 22.01 10.11 12.58
CA TYR A 71 20.68 9.81 12.06
C TYR A 71 19.83 11.07 12.06
N ARG A 72 19.18 11.34 10.94
CA ARG A 72 18.26 12.46 10.78
C ARG A 72 16.91 11.92 10.33
N PRO A 73 15.80 12.22 11.00
CA PRO A 73 14.51 11.81 10.52
C PRO A 73 13.95 12.77 9.47
N VAL A 74 12.97 12.28 8.71
CA VAL A 74 12.12 13.13 7.87
C VAL A 74 11.07 13.87 8.70
N ASP A 75 10.49 14.92 8.13
CA ASP A 75 9.37 15.63 8.74
C ASP A 75 8.18 14.68 9.01
N PRO A 76 7.42 14.89 10.10
CA PRO A 76 6.32 14.01 10.50
C PRO A 76 5.24 13.89 9.42
N ASP A 77 4.91 14.98 8.73
CA ASP A 77 3.97 14.97 7.60
C ASP A 77 4.48 14.08 6.45
N THR A 78 5.78 14.16 6.15
CA THR A 78 6.40 13.33 5.10
C THR A 78 6.42 11.86 5.52
N ALA A 79 6.71 11.57 6.79
CA ALA A 79 6.66 10.21 7.32
C ALA A 79 5.25 9.63 7.23
N GLU A 80 4.23 10.39 7.62
CA GLU A 80 2.83 9.97 7.51
C GLU A 80 2.45 9.63 6.07
N GLN A 81 2.77 10.52 5.12
CA GLN A 81 2.51 10.28 3.70
C GLN A 81 3.17 8.99 3.21
N ARG A 82 4.48 8.82 3.47
CA ARG A 82 5.23 7.62 3.05
C ARG A 82 4.65 6.34 3.64
N LEU A 83 4.22 6.39 4.90
CA LEU A 83 3.64 5.24 5.57
C LEU A 83 2.27 4.87 5.02
N LEU A 84 1.42 5.85 4.75
CA LEU A 84 0.12 5.63 4.10
C LEU A 84 0.31 5.03 2.71
N GLU A 85 1.24 5.57 1.91
CA GLU A 85 1.60 5.07 0.57
C GLU A 85 2.14 3.61 0.61
N GLN A 86 2.95 3.28 1.62
CA GLN A 86 3.44 1.91 1.81
C GLN A 86 2.32 0.94 2.22
N LEU A 87 1.39 1.40 3.05
CA LEU A 87 0.25 0.60 3.51
C LEU A 87 -0.70 0.24 2.36
N GLU A 88 -1.02 1.21 1.49
CA GLU A 88 -1.86 0.99 0.31
C GLU A 88 -1.18 0.08 -0.73
N SER A 89 0.14 0.26 -0.95
CA SER A 89 0.92 -0.55 -1.90
C SER A 89 1.06 -2.01 -1.43
N THR A 90 1.29 -2.23 -0.13
CA THR A 90 1.39 -3.58 0.45
C THR A 90 0.05 -4.33 0.42
N GLY A 91 -1.08 -3.61 0.54
CA GLY A 91 -2.43 -4.17 0.41
C GLY A 91 -2.79 -4.68 -0.99
N GLY A 92 -2.02 -4.31 -2.02
CA GLY A 92 -2.36 -4.56 -3.43
C GLY A 92 -1.99 -5.94 -4.00
N GLY A 93 -1.18 -6.74 -3.31
CA GLY A 93 -0.53 -7.90 -3.94
C GLY A 93 -1.31 -9.21 -4.00
N ARG A 94 -2.44 -9.36 -3.29
CA ARG A 94 -3.09 -10.68 -3.11
C ARG A 94 -4.58 -10.74 -3.38
N LEU A 95 -5.24 -9.60 -3.59
CA LEU A 95 -6.69 -9.53 -3.81
C LEU A 95 -7.06 -9.42 -5.30
N ALA A 96 -6.09 -9.12 -6.18
CA ALA A 96 -6.33 -8.92 -7.61
C ALA A 96 -6.65 -10.21 -8.41
N THR A 97 -6.43 -11.40 -7.86
CA THR A 97 -6.73 -12.67 -8.56
C THR A 97 -8.11 -13.25 -8.23
N CYS A 98 -8.84 -12.67 -7.28
CA CYS A 98 -10.17 -13.16 -6.93
C CYS A 98 -11.28 -12.35 -7.61
N ARG A 99 -11.58 -12.72 -8.86
CA ARG A 99 -12.90 -13.25 -9.30
C ARG A 99 -13.31 -12.76 -10.71
N THR A 100 -12.97 -13.53 -11.73
CA THR A 100 -13.82 -13.70 -12.92
C THR A 100 -13.84 -15.17 -13.30
N SER A 101 -14.58 -15.94 -12.51
CA SER A 101 -15.07 -17.27 -12.89
C SER A 101 -16.21 -17.67 -11.96
N ALA A 102 -17.28 -16.89 -11.96
CA ALA A 102 -18.61 -17.44 -11.70
C ALA A 102 -19.26 -17.71 -13.06
N GLY A 103 -18.85 -18.81 -13.70
CA GLY A 103 -19.64 -19.42 -14.75
C GLY A 103 -20.90 -20.02 -14.13
N SER A 104 -22.05 -19.74 -14.72
CA SER A 104 -23.24 -20.58 -14.62
C SER A 104 -24.06 -20.40 -15.88
N SER A 105 -23.75 -21.20 -16.89
CA SER A 105 -24.77 -21.74 -17.78
C SER A 105 -25.25 -23.05 -17.15
N PRO A 106 -26.56 -23.31 -17.13
CA PRO A 106 -27.05 -24.34 -18.06
C PRO A 106 -28.38 -23.98 -18.73
N THR A 107 -28.37 -24.12 -20.05
CA THR A 107 -29.47 -24.53 -20.95
C THR A 107 -30.90 -24.58 -20.40
N ALA A 108 -31.71 -23.58 -20.75
CA ALA A 108 -33.16 -23.73 -20.77
C ALA A 108 -33.59 -24.20 -22.17
N THR A 109 -33.81 -25.52 -22.29
CA THR A 109 -34.70 -26.09 -23.30
C THR A 109 -36.11 -25.57 -23.01
N THR A 110 -36.62 -24.66 -23.83
CA THR A 110 -38.06 -24.37 -23.87
C THR A 110 -38.52 -24.35 -25.31
N ARG A 111 -39.22 -25.44 -25.63
CA ARG A 111 -40.00 -25.66 -26.83
C ARG A 111 -41.26 -24.80 -26.73
N ALA A 112 -41.43 -23.83 -27.63
CA ALA A 112 -42.73 -23.23 -27.91
C ALA A 112 -42.86 -23.02 -29.42
N ARG A 113 -43.61 -23.94 -30.05
CA ARG A 113 -44.26 -23.68 -31.33
C ARG A 113 -45.44 -22.76 -31.05
N HIS A 114 -45.58 -21.66 -31.78
CA HIS A 114 -46.86 -21.37 -32.45
C HIS A 114 -46.66 -20.41 -33.62
N CYS A 115 -47.32 -20.76 -34.72
CA CYS A 115 -47.38 -20.06 -35.99
C CYS A 115 -48.27 -18.80 -35.94
N GLY A 116 -47.96 -17.85 -36.81
CA GLY A 116 -48.83 -16.81 -37.39
C GLY A 116 -47.99 -15.92 -38.30
N ARG A 117 -47.92 -16.16 -39.63
CA ARG A 117 -48.83 -15.60 -40.67
C ARG A 117 -48.86 -14.06 -40.57
N SER A 118 -48.50 -13.24 -41.56
CA SER A 118 -48.85 -13.28 -42.99
C SER A 118 -48.13 -12.16 -43.75
N ALA A 119 -47.98 -12.36 -45.08
CA ALA A 119 -47.93 -11.35 -46.16
C ALA A 119 -46.69 -10.42 -46.19
N GLY A 120 -46.03 -10.14 -47.30
CA GLY A 120 -46.36 -10.23 -48.73
C GLY A 120 -45.38 -9.30 -49.48
N PRO A 121 -45.38 -9.26 -50.83
CA PRO A 121 -44.15 -9.27 -51.62
C PRO A 121 -43.83 -7.95 -52.35
N THR A 122 -42.65 -7.88 -52.98
CA THR A 122 -42.32 -7.36 -54.35
C THR A 122 -40.82 -7.01 -54.37
N ALA A 123 -39.96 -7.68 -55.15
CA ALA A 123 -39.80 -7.63 -56.61
C ALA A 123 -39.41 -6.24 -57.15
N SER A 124 -38.10 -6.03 -57.35
CA SER A 124 -37.44 -5.23 -58.41
C SER A 124 -35.94 -5.33 -58.13
N GLY A 125 -35.04 -5.81 -58.99
CA GLY A 125 -35.02 -5.75 -60.44
C GLY A 125 -33.92 -4.76 -60.86
N VAL A 126 -32.94 -5.25 -61.64
CA VAL A 126 -31.96 -4.49 -62.47
C VAL A 126 -30.82 -3.77 -61.72
N GLY A 127 -29.55 -3.83 -62.12
CA GLY A 127 -28.93 -4.36 -63.34
C GLY A 127 -27.40 -4.50 -63.23
N PRO A 128 -26.72 -4.90 -64.32
CA PRO A 128 -25.27 -5.07 -64.39
C PRO A 128 -24.58 -3.84 -65.03
N SER A 129 -23.32 -3.57 -64.66
CA SER A 129 -22.27 -2.79 -65.36
C SER A 129 -21.12 -2.64 -64.35
N SER A 130 -19.83 -2.88 -64.61
CA SER A 130 -19.01 -3.14 -65.80
C SER A 130 -17.76 -3.90 -65.36
#